data_AF-A0A8S4GTN6-F1
#
_entry.id   AF-A0A8S4GTN6-F1
#
_cell.length_a   1.000
_cell.length_b   1.000
_cell.length_c   1.000
_cell.angle_alpha   90.00
_cell.angle_beta   90.00
_cell.angle_gamma   90.00
#
_symmetry.space_group_name_H-M   'P 1'
#
loop_
_entity.id
_entity.type
_entity.pdbx_description
1 polymer ?
#
loop_
_entity_poly.entity_id
_entity_poly.type
_entity_poly.pdbx_seq_one_letter_code
_entity_poly.pdbx_strand_id
1 'polypeptide(L)'
;MVNVVLAPLLGLLTAEGLLAALLCAPIRPLQNLAADFVRGWSRGALGRTVLMMLLGALFVVFVASMYEGSTVRSKAQQTPDTDEGRREALMLLQQEIGIEQGAILSAAAMVMSVVVYSYAGCVRDGRGLRQDVRQLKAERDKLVSELTSSKKSGARAAPNGTAKDGADKAGGFLNSLIGSKAPDDTVKGLKKELEDAKVEKEKAAKSKAQARAEVEAMRSQTKNLASEYDRLLAENSRLIKEIAEIRGTPPADKKGQ
;
A
#
# COMPACT_ATOMS: atom_id res chain seq x y z
N MET A 1 -27.97 -7.76 -22.71
CA MET A 1 -26.98 -6.75 -22.31
C MET A 1 -25.85 -7.31 -21.44
N VAL A 2 -26.11 -8.27 -20.56
CA VAL A 2 -25.10 -8.85 -19.63
C VAL A 2 -23.80 -9.24 -20.33
N ASN A 3 -23.85 -9.95 -21.47
CA ASN A 3 -22.65 -10.37 -22.21
C ASN A 3 -21.81 -9.21 -22.79
N VAL A 4 -22.43 -8.05 -23.07
CA VAL A 4 -21.73 -6.89 -23.67
C VAL A 4 -20.87 -6.17 -22.63
N VAL A 5 -21.28 -6.20 -21.35
CA VAL A 5 -20.54 -5.58 -20.23
C VAL A 5 -19.57 -6.57 -19.58
N LEU A 6 -19.88 -7.86 -19.60
CA LEU A 6 -19.03 -8.89 -18.98
C LEU A 6 -17.67 -9.02 -19.67
N ALA A 7 -17.65 -9.06 -21.00
CA ALA A 7 -16.42 -9.23 -21.78
C ALA A 7 -15.37 -8.13 -21.52
N PRO A 8 -15.70 -6.83 -21.55
CA PRO A 8 -14.73 -5.78 -21.23
C PRO A 8 -14.30 -5.79 -19.76
N LEU A 9 -15.18 -6.17 -18.82
CA LEU A 9 -14.80 -6.32 -17.40
C LEU A 9 -13.77 -7.44 -17.20
N LEU A 10 -13.98 -8.59 -17.84
CA LEU A 10 -13.02 -9.70 -17.86
C LEU A 10 -11.69 -9.29 -18.51
N GLY A 11 -11.74 -8.56 -19.62
CA GLY A 11 -10.56 -8.00 -20.27
C GLY A 11 -9.78 -7.06 -19.34
N LEU A 12 -10.48 -6.18 -18.61
CA LEU A 12 -9.85 -5.28 -17.65
C LEU A 12 -9.23 -6.07 -16.47
N LEU A 13 -9.97 -7.02 -15.90
CA LEU A 13 -9.52 -7.82 -14.76
C LEU A 13 -8.29 -8.67 -15.12
N THR A 14 -8.27 -9.25 -16.31
CA THR A 14 -7.12 -10.02 -16.82
C THR A 14 -5.90 -9.15 -17.07
N ALA A 15 -6.09 -7.95 -17.63
CA ALA A 15 -5.01 -6.99 -17.80
C ALA A 15 -4.43 -6.54 -16.45
N GLU A 16 -5.28 -6.25 -15.46
CA GLU A 16 -4.87 -5.89 -14.10
C GLU A 16 -4.19 -7.05 -13.37
N GLY A 17 -4.72 -8.26 -13.51
CA GLY A 17 -4.13 -9.47 -12.96
C GLY A 17 -2.73 -9.75 -13.54
N LEU A 18 -2.55 -9.57 -14.85
CA LEU A 18 -1.25 -9.67 -15.50
C LEU A 18 -0.28 -8.60 -14.97
N LEU A 19 -0.76 -7.37 -14.81
CA LEU A 19 0.04 -6.27 -14.28
C LEU A 19 0.47 -6.54 -12.83
N ALA A 20 -0.44 -7.04 -12.00
CA ALA A 20 -0.18 -7.46 -10.62
C ALA A 20 0.86 -8.60 -10.57
N ALA A 21 0.72 -9.60 -11.44
CA ALA A 21 1.67 -10.71 -11.54
C ALA A 21 3.07 -10.22 -11.94
N LEU A 22 3.16 -9.27 -12.89
CA LEU A 22 4.43 -8.65 -13.30
C LEU A 22 5.07 -7.82 -12.16
N LEU A 23 4.26 -7.12 -11.36
CA LEU A 23 4.72 -6.39 -10.19
C LEU A 23 5.23 -7.33 -9.07
N CYS A 24 4.63 -8.51 -8.95
CA CYS A 24 5.04 -9.55 -7.99
C CYS A 24 6.17 -10.46 -8.51
N ALA A 25 6.54 -10.37 -9.79
CA ALA A 25 7.54 -11.25 -10.39
C ALA A 25 8.91 -11.12 -9.69
N PRO A 26 9.64 -12.21 -9.43
CA PRO A 26 10.95 -12.15 -8.76
C PRO A 26 12.05 -11.48 -9.62
N ILE A 27 11.75 -11.20 -10.89
CA ILE A 27 12.67 -10.65 -11.87
C ILE A 27 12.57 -9.11 -11.85
N ARG A 28 13.58 -8.46 -11.25
CA ARG A 28 13.66 -6.99 -11.12
C ARG A 28 13.40 -6.19 -12.40
N PRO A 29 13.93 -6.53 -13.59
CA PRO A 29 13.65 -5.76 -14.80
C PRO A 29 12.17 -5.82 -15.21
N LEU A 30 11.48 -6.94 -14.99
CA LEU A 30 10.04 -7.06 -15.26
C LEU A 30 9.22 -6.23 -14.27
N GLN A 31 9.58 -6.26 -12.98
CA GLN A 31 8.95 -5.39 -11.97
C GLN A 31 9.14 -3.90 -12.30
N ASN A 32 10.32 -3.53 -12.79
CA ASN A 32 10.62 -2.14 -13.17
C ASN A 32 9.78 -1.70 -14.37
N LEU A 33 9.69 -2.54 -15.41
CA LEU A 33 8.87 -2.28 -16.58
C LEU A 33 7.40 -2.05 -16.18
N ALA A 34 6.85 -2.93 -15.33
CA ALA A 34 5.48 -2.81 -14.85
C ALA A 34 5.26 -1.55 -14.00
N ALA A 35 6.18 -1.25 -13.08
CA ALA A 35 6.08 -0.04 -12.25
C ALA A 35 6.20 1.25 -13.07
N ASP A 36 7.04 1.26 -14.11
CA ASP A 36 7.23 2.42 -14.96
C ASP A 36 6.04 2.60 -15.94
N PHE A 37 5.44 1.50 -16.42
CA PHE A 37 4.19 1.53 -17.18
C PHE A 37 3.03 2.11 -16.36
N VAL A 38 2.82 1.61 -15.14
CA VAL A 38 1.79 2.15 -14.21
C VAL A 38 2.05 3.62 -13.91
N ARG A 39 3.30 4.05 -13.84
CA ARG A 39 3.67 5.45 -13.62
C ARG A 39 3.37 6.32 -14.84
N GLY A 40 3.74 5.87 -16.03
CA GLY A 40 3.46 6.58 -17.28
C GLY A 40 1.97 6.89 -17.41
N TRP A 41 1.14 5.94 -16.97
CA TRP A 41 -0.30 6.10 -16.90
C TRP A 41 -0.75 7.01 -15.73
N SER A 42 -0.36 6.73 -14.49
CA SER A 42 -0.92 7.40 -13.29
C SER A 42 -0.44 8.83 -13.01
N ARG A 43 0.73 9.24 -13.50
CA ARG A 43 1.28 10.59 -13.22
C ARG A 43 0.89 11.65 -14.24
N GLY A 44 0.50 11.25 -15.45
CA GLY A 44 -0.08 12.19 -16.40
C GLY A 44 -1.42 12.70 -15.86
N ALA A 45 -1.67 14.00 -15.94
CA ALA A 45 -2.98 14.57 -15.62
C ALA A 45 -4.09 13.83 -16.39
N LEU A 46 -3.80 13.47 -17.65
CA LEU A 46 -4.64 12.61 -18.48
C LEU A 46 -4.87 11.23 -17.87
N GLY A 47 -3.83 10.47 -17.54
CA GLY A 47 -4.05 9.09 -17.09
C GLY A 47 -4.59 8.97 -15.67
N ARG A 48 -4.38 9.96 -14.80
CA ARG A 48 -5.14 10.07 -13.53
C ARG A 48 -6.63 10.32 -13.80
N THR A 49 -6.95 11.20 -14.75
CA THR A 49 -8.34 11.48 -15.14
C THR A 49 -9.00 10.23 -15.74
N VAL A 50 -8.30 9.52 -16.62
CA VAL A 50 -8.77 8.25 -17.20
C VAL A 50 -8.99 7.20 -16.11
N LEU A 51 -8.06 7.05 -15.17
CA LEU A 51 -8.21 6.11 -14.06
C LEU A 51 -9.44 6.44 -13.20
N MET A 52 -9.63 7.71 -12.84
CA MET A 52 -10.78 8.15 -12.05
C MET A 52 -12.10 8.00 -12.83
N MET A 53 -12.09 8.26 -14.14
CA MET A 53 -13.25 8.00 -15.02
C MET A 53 -13.58 6.51 -15.09
N LEU A 54 -12.56 5.64 -15.22
CA LEU A 54 -12.76 4.19 -15.23
C LEU A 54 -13.31 3.69 -13.89
N LEU A 55 -12.75 4.14 -12.77
CA LEU A 55 -13.26 3.83 -11.43
C LEU A 55 -14.70 4.34 -11.25
N GLY A 56 -14.99 5.56 -11.70
CA GLY A 56 -16.35 6.11 -11.66
C GLY A 56 -17.33 5.31 -12.53
N ALA A 57 -16.92 4.90 -13.74
CA ALA A 57 -17.73 4.07 -14.62
C ALA A 57 -17.98 2.68 -14.01
N LEU A 58 -16.95 2.05 -13.43
CA LEU A 58 -17.09 0.79 -12.71
C LEU A 58 -18.03 0.92 -11.51
N PHE A 59 -17.94 2.03 -10.77
CA PHE A 59 -18.83 2.30 -9.65
C PHE A 59 -20.29 2.47 -10.09
N VAL A 60 -20.53 3.18 -11.18
CA VAL A 60 -21.89 3.31 -11.75
C VAL A 60 -22.43 1.95 -12.19
N VAL A 61 -21.61 1.12 -12.86
CA VAL A 61 -22.00 -0.23 -13.25
C VAL A 61 -22.33 -1.08 -12.02
N PHE A 62 -21.49 -1.01 -10.98
CA PHE A 62 -21.73 -1.72 -9.72
C PHE A 62 -23.06 -1.32 -9.07
N VAL A 63 -23.32 -0.02 -8.91
CA VAL A 63 -24.56 0.48 -8.30
C VAL A 63 -25.78 0.12 -9.16
N ALA A 64 -25.66 0.24 -10.48
CA ALA A 64 -26.73 -0.14 -11.41
C ALA A 64 -27.04 -1.64 -11.30
N SER A 65 -26.03 -2.51 -11.25
CA SER A 65 -26.22 -3.96 -11.07
C SER A 65 -26.84 -4.29 -9.70
N MET A 66 -26.41 -3.63 -8.62
CA MET A 66 -27.03 -3.81 -7.31
C MET A 66 -28.51 -3.39 -7.28
N TYR A 67 -28.83 -2.26 -7.93
CA TYR A 67 -30.20 -1.78 -8.06
C TYR A 67 -31.06 -2.73 -8.89
N GLU A 68 -30.60 -3.10 -10.09
CA GLU A 68 -31.32 -4.06 -10.96
C GLU A 68 -31.53 -5.40 -10.28
N GLY A 69 -30.50 -5.95 -9.62
CA GLY A 69 -30.59 -7.20 -8.88
C GLY A 69 -31.66 -7.16 -7.79
N SER A 70 -31.75 -6.05 -7.04
CA SER A 70 -32.78 -5.86 -6.02
C SER A 70 -34.20 -5.86 -6.61
N THR A 71 -34.39 -5.22 -7.78
CA THR A 71 -35.70 -5.16 -8.46
C THR A 71 -36.11 -6.51 -9.08
N VAL A 72 -35.15 -7.27 -9.60
CA VAL A 72 -35.41 -8.61 -10.14
C VAL A 72 -35.79 -9.57 -9.01
N ARG A 73 -35.06 -9.53 -7.89
CA ARG A 73 -35.37 -10.32 -6.70
C ARG A 73 -36.77 -10.00 -6.16
N SER A 74 -37.15 -8.72 -6.08
CA SER A 74 -38.50 -8.36 -5.62
C SER A 74 -39.60 -8.86 -6.56
N LYS A 75 -39.35 -8.88 -7.88
CA LYS A 75 -40.30 -9.42 -8.87
C LYS A 75 -40.43 -10.94 -8.75
N ALA A 76 -39.32 -11.65 -8.58
CA ALA A 76 -39.31 -13.10 -8.39
C ALA A 76 -40.01 -13.56 -7.09
N GLN A 77 -40.07 -12.70 -6.08
CA GLN A 77 -40.82 -12.97 -4.84
C GLN A 77 -42.32 -12.70 -4.97
N GLN A 78 -42.73 -11.86 -5.93
CA GLN A 78 -44.13 -11.50 -6.17
C GLN A 78 -44.81 -12.42 -7.20
N THR A 79 -44.05 -13.26 -7.90
CA THR A 79 -44.60 -14.22 -8.86
C THR A 79 -45.51 -15.24 -8.17
N PRO A 80 -46.74 -15.45 -8.67
CA PRO A 80 -47.71 -16.37 -8.08
C PRO A 80 -47.22 -17.83 -8.14
N ASP A 81 -47.62 -18.65 -7.17
CA ASP A 81 -47.25 -20.07 -7.09
C ASP A 81 -48.09 -20.93 -8.05
N THR A 82 -48.00 -20.62 -9.34
CA THR A 82 -48.54 -21.39 -10.45
C THR A 82 -47.38 -22.03 -11.23
N ASP A 83 -47.64 -23.10 -11.99
CA ASP A 83 -46.57 -23.74 -12.80
C ASP A 83 -45.95 -22.78 -13.83
N GLU A 84 -46.73 -21.82 -14.34
CA GLU A 84 -46.22 -20.73 -15.18
C GLU A 84 -45.41 -19.71 -14.37
N GLY A 85 -45.89 -19.33 -13.19
CA GLY A 85 -45.17 -18.41 -12.29
C GLY A 85 -43.85 -18.98 -11.79
N ARG A 86 -43.75 -20.30 -11.59
CA ARG A 86 -42.50 -20.99 -11.26
C ARG A 86 -41.48 -20.94 -12.39
N ARG A 87 -41.92 -21.10 -13.65
CA ARG A 87 -41.04 -20.95 -14.82
C ARG A 87 -40.55 -19.52 -14.97
N GLU A 88 -41.42 -18.54 -14.74
CA GLU A 88 -41.07 -17.12 -14.79
C GLU A 88 -40.10 -16.75 -13.65
N ALA A 89 -40.33 -17.23 -12.44
CA ALA A 89 -39.42 -17.04 -11.30
C ALA A 89 -38.03 -17.65 -11.54
N LEU A 90 -37.96 -18.84 -12.16
CA LEU A 90 -36.67 -19.46 -12.53
C LEU A 90 -35.89 -18.64 -13.57
N MET A 91 -36.57 -18.06 -14.56
CA MET A 91 -35.92 -17.17 -15.53
C MET A 91 -35.42 -15.88 -14.87
N LEU A 92 -36.19 -15.30 -13.94
CA LEU A 92 -35.77 -14.14 -13.16
C LEU A 92 -34.57 -14.45 -12.25
N LEU A 93 -34.54 -15.61 -11.59
CA LEU A 93 -33.40 -16.06 -10.81
C LEU A 93 -32.14 -16.26 -11.65
N GLN A 94 -32.27 -16.81 -12.86
CA GLN A 94 -31.13 -16.94 -13.78
C GLN A 94 -30.60 -15.57 -14.24
N GLN A 95 -31.50 -14.59 -14.43
CA GLN A 95 -31.14 -13.22 -14.72
C GLN A 95 -30.45 -12.54 -13.51
N GLU A 96 -30.93 -12.78 -12.29
CA GLU A 96 -30.35 -12.28 -11.04
C GLU A 96 -28.89 -12.74 -10.88
N ILE A 97 -28.61 -14.03 -11.13
CA ILE A 97 -27.24 -14.57 -11.09
C ILE A 97 -26.31 -13.80 -12.05
N GLY A 98 -26.78 -13.50 -13.28
CA GLY A 98 -25.99 -12.74 -14.25
C GLY A 98 -25.71 -11.31 -13.82
N ILE A 99 -26.67 -10.67 -13.13
CA ILE A 99 -26.53 -9.31 -12.60
C ILE A 99 -25.58 -9.29 -11.39
N GLU A 100 -25.73 -10.23 -10.45
CA GLU A 100 -24.85 -10.36 -9.29
C GLU A 100 -23.39 -10.62 -9.70
N GLN A 101 -23.17 -11.46 -10.72
CA GLN A 101 -21.84 -11.67 -11.29
C GLN A 101 -21.22 -10.38 -11.85
N GLY A 102 -22.02 -9.54 -12.52
CA GLY A 102 -21.57 -8.23 -13.00
C GLY A 102 -21.18 -7.27 -11.88
N ALA A 103 -21.96 -7.24 -10.79
CA ALA A 103 -21.64 -6.46 -9.59
C ALA A 103 -20.34 -6.94 -8.92
N ILE A 104 -20.17 -8.25 -8.77
CA ILE A 104 -18.95 -8.83 -8.17
C ILE A 104 -17.72 -8.53 -9.04
N LEU A 105 -17.82 -8.70 -10.35
CA LEU A 105 -16.72 -8.44 -11.28
C LEU A 105 -16.32 -6.96 -11.30
N SER A 106 -17.28 -6.04 -11.30
CA SER A 106 -17.00 -4.59 -11.25
C SER A 106 -16.38 -4.18 -9.91
N ALA A 107 -16.85 -4.73 -8.78
CA ALA A 107 -16.24 -4.51 -7.47
C ALA A 107 -14.81 -5.07 -7.41
N ALA A 108 -14.59 -6.28 -7.91
CA ALA A 108 -13.26 -6.90 -7.96
C ALA A 108 -12.28 -6.08 -8.81
N ALA A 109 -12.73 -5.59 -9.98
CA ALA A 109 -11.93 -4.70 -10.82
C ALA A 109 -11.55 -3.41 -10.08
N MET A 110 -12.49 -2.74 -9.41
CA MET A 110 -12.17 -1.52 -8.65
C MET A 110 -11.12 -1.76 -7.56
N VAL A 111 -11.27 -2.86 -6.79
CA VAL A 111 -10.31 -3.21 -5.73
C VAL A 111 -8.94 -3.53 -6.32
N MET A 112 -8.89 -4.30 -7.41
CA MET A 112 -7.65 -4.64 -8.09
C MET A 112 -6.94 -3.41 -8.64
N SER A 113 -7.66 -2.49 -9.30
CA SER A 113 -7.10 -1.19 -9.70
C SER A 113 -6.46 -0.49 -8.50
N VAL A 114 -7.19 -0.30 -7.39
CA VAL A 114 -6.66 0.44 -6.23
C VAL A 114 -5.40 -0.23 -5.66
N VAL A 115 -5.40 -1.55 -5.51
CA VAL A 115 -4.27 -2.31 -4.97
C VAL A 115 -3.06 -2.23 -5.89
N VAL A 116 -3.24 -2.46 -7.20
CA VAL A 116 -2.15 -2.44 -8.19
C VAL A 116 -1.48 -1.07 -8.26
N TYR A 117 -2.27 0.00 -8.30
CA TYR A 117 -1.74 1.36 -8.35
C TYR A 117 -1.05 1.76 -7.03
N SER A 118 -1.60 1.36 -5.89
CA SER A 118 -0.97 1.61 -4.58
C SER A 118 0.34 0.85 -4.41
N TYR A 119 0.37 -0.43 -4.79
CA TYR A 119 1.56 -1.28 -4.71
C TYR A 119 2.68 -0.77 -5.63
N ALA A 120 2.36 -0.36 -6.86
CA ALA A 120 3.32 0.25 -7.78
C ALA A 120 3.95 1.53 -7.19
N GLY A 121 3.16 2.31 -6.43
CA GLY A 121 3.65 3.44 -5.61
C GLY A 121 4.67 2.99 -4.57
N CYS A 122 4.30 2.04 -3.71
CA CYS A 122 5.17 1.52 -2.64
C CYS A 122 6.49 0.93 -3.15
N VAL A 123 6.47 0.15 -4.25
CA VAL A 123 7.69 -0.43 -4.85
C VAL A 123 8.67 0.67 -5.25
N ARG A 124 8.15 1.80 -5.73
CA ARG A 124 8.96 2.95 -6.14
C ARG A 124 9.47 3.77 -4.97
N ASP A 125 8.65 4.05 -3.97
CA ASP A 125 9.10 4.80 -2.79
C ASP A 125 10.21 4.02 -2.07
N GLY A 126 10.07 2.69 -2.00
CA GLY A 126 11.15 1.81 -1.57
C GLY A 126 12.40 1.86 -2.46
N ARG A 127 12.29 2.14 -3.77
CA ARG A 127 13.46 2.38 -4.66
C ARG A 127 14.12 3.73 -4.37
N GLY A 128 13.34 4.81 -4.23
CA GLY A 128 13.86 6.14 -3.87
C GLY A 128 14.64 6.08 -2.56
N LEU A 129 14.01 5.53 -1.51
CA LEU A 129 14.64 5.36 -0.21
C LEU A 129 15.95 4.56 -0.28
N ARG A 130 16.00 3.51 -1.13
CA ARG A 130 17.21 2.71 -1.32
C ARG A 130 18.32 3.47 -2.06
N GLN A 131 17.98 4.37 -2.98
CA GLN A 131 18.95 5.23 -3.66
C GLN A 131 19.49 6.27 -2.69
N ASP A 132 18.62 6.91 -1.92
CA ASP A 132 19.00 7.92 -0.91
C ASP A 132 19.92 7.29 0.14
N VAL A 133 19.59 6.09 0.63
CA VAL A 133 20.47 5.34 1.56
C VAL A 133 21.84 5.03 0.93
N ARG A 134 21.90 4.73 -0.37
CA ARG A 134 23.20 4.49 -1.05
C ARG A 134 24.01 5.77 -1.19
N GLN A 135 23.37 6.90 -1.51
CA GLN A 135 24.02 8.20 -1.60
C GLN A 135 24.56 8.63 -0.24
N LEU A 136 23.73 8.58 0.81
CA LEU A 136 24.14 8.87 2.18
C LEU A 136 25.29 7.96 2.65
N LYS A 137 25.28 6.69 2.24
CA LYS A 137 26.38 5.76 2.55
C LYS A 137 27.68 6.16 1.84
N ALA A 138 27.60 6.57 0.57
CA ALA A 138 28.75 7.04 -0.19
C ALA A 138 29.33 8.35 0.37
N GLU A 139 28.46 9.30 0.76
CA GLU A 139 28.87 10.55 1.41
C GLU A 139 29.54 10.29 2.75
N ARG A 140 28.96 9.40 3.58
CA ARG A 140 29.58 8.95 4.82
C ARG A 140 30.97 8.37 4.56
N ASP A 141 31.12 7.47 3.59
CA ASP A 141 32.40 6.83 3.30
C ASP A 141 33.44 7.83 2.81
N LYS A 142 33.03 8.81 1.99
CA LYS A 142 33.85 9.94 1.59
C LYS A 142 34.32 10.76 2.79
N LEU A 143 33.41 11.19 3.67
CA LEU A 143 33.74 11.96 4.87
C LEU A 143 34.66 11.17 5.83
N VAL A 144 34.43 9.87 6.00
CA VAL A 144 35.31 9.01 6.81
C VAL A 144 36.71 8.94 6.21
N SER A 145 36.83 8.82 4.89
CA SER A 145 38.12 8.82 4.19
C SER A 145 38.87 10.15 4.31
N GLU A 146 38.17 11.28 4.25
CA GLU A 146 38.73 12.62 4.44
C GLU A 146 39.21 12.82 5.90
N LEU A 147 38.46 12.31 6.86
CA LEU A 147 38.82 12.40 8.28
C LEU A 147 40.02 11.50 8.63
N THR A 148 40.11 10.31 8.03
CA THR A 148 41.28 9.44 8.20
C THR A 148 42.52 9.94 7.47
N SER A 149 42.39 10.59 6.30
CA SER A 149 43.52 11.21 5.62
C SER A 149 44.03 12.46 6.34
N SER A 150 43.12 13.29 6.89
CA SER A 150 43.45 14.43 7.76
C SER A 150 44.19 14.02 9.04
N LYS A 151 43.75 12.92 9.69
CA LYS A 151 44.49 12.35 10.84
C LYS A 151 45.88 11.86 10.46
N LYS A 152 46.06 11.26 9.28
CA LYS A 152 47.37 10.78 8.80
C LYS A 152 48.31 11.93 8.38
N SER A 153 47.80 13.01 7.81
CA SER A 153 48.61 14.19 7.47
C SER A 153 49.01 15.00 8.71
N GLY A 154 48.12 15.10 9.72
CA GLY A 154 48.45 15.69 11.02
C GLY A 154 49.52 14.90 11.80
N ALA A 155 49.53 13.58 11.68
CA ALA A 155 50.54 12.73 12.32
C ALA A 155 51.94 12.81 11.66
N ARG A 156 52.04 13.30 10.43
CA ARG A 156 53.31 13.42 9.68
C ARG A 156 54.04 14.76 9.88
N ALA A 157 53.41 15.72 10.58
CA ALA A 157 53.93 17.07 10.78
C ALA A 157 54.57 17.32 12.17
N ALA A 158 54.87 16.27 12.94
CA ALA A 158 55.53 16.39 14.24
C ALA A 158 56.94 15.75 14.22
N PRO A 159 58.03 16.54 14.09
CA PRO A 159 59.36 16.07 14.46
C PRO A 159 59.51 16.19 15.99
N ASN A 160 59.91 15.09 16.63
CA ASN A 160 60.48 15.00 17.98
C ASN A 160 60.02 16.05 19.00
N GLY A 161 58.91 15.78 19.68
CA GLY A 161 58.49 16.54 20.88
C GLY A 161 57.75 15.63 21.84
N THR A 162 58.13 15.67 23.12
CA THR A 162 57.56 14.82 24.17
C THR A 162 56.04 14.96 24.25
N ALA A 163 55.35 13.86 24.56
CA ALA A 163 53.90 13.66 24.43
C ALA A 163 52.98 14.62 25.21
N LYS A 164 53.54 15.55 26.00
CA LYS A 164 52.79 16.55 26.77
C LYS A 164 52.61 17.88 26.03
N ASP A 165 53.57 18.26 25.15
CA ASP A 165 53.49 19.53 24.40
C ASP A 165 52.69 19.42 23.08
N GLY A 166 52.45 18.20 22.60
CA GLY A 166 51.72 17.94 21.36
C GLY A 166 50.20 18.12 21.48
N ALA A 167 49.62 17.90 22.66
CA ALA A 167 48.19 18.03 22.89
C ALA A 167 47.75 19.51 22.94
N ASP A 168 48.54 20.36 23.60
CA ASP A 168 48.24 21.79 23.73
C ASP A 168 48.45 22.55 22.41
N LYS A 169 49.44 22.13 21.60
CA LYS A 169 49.65 22.72 20.26
C LYS A 169 48.67 22.20 19.20
N ALA A 170 48.24 20.93 19.26
CA ALA A 170 47.18 20.43 18.38
C ALA A 170 45.80 21.05 18.69
N GLY A 171 45.52 21.27 19.98
CA GLY A 171 44.34 22.04 20.43
C GLY A 171 44.40 23.50 19.99
N GLY A 172 45.56 24.15 20.10
CA GLY A 172 45.78 25.53 19.63
C GLY A 172 45.70 25.68 18.11
N PHE A 173 46.15 24.69 17.34
CA PHE A 173 46.09 24.73 15.87
C PHE A 173 44.67 24.48 15.34
N LEU A 174 43.89 23.59 15.97
CA LEU A 174 42.46 23.43 15.64
C LEU A 174 41.64 24.67 16.03
N ASN A 175 41.94 25.30 17.18
CA ASN A 175 41.26 26.54 17.59
C ASN A 175 41.68 27.74 16.71
N SER A 176 42.93 27.75 16.21
CA SER A 176 43.43 28.72 15.24
C SER A 176 42.88 28.48 13.82
N LEU A 177 42.64 27.23 13.40
CA LEU A 177 41.97 26.94 12.11
C LEU A 177 40.47 27.25 12.13
N ILE A 178 39.81 27.08 13.30
CA ILE A 178 38.43 27.52 13.50
C ILE A 178 38.37 29.06 13.62
N GLY A 179 39.41 29.70 14.15
CA GLY A 179 39.51 31.16 14.31
C GLY A 179 40.11 31.91 13.12
N SER A 180 40.75 31.25 12.16
CA SER A 180 41.38 31.90 11.00
C SER A 180 41.02 31.17 9.70
N LYS A 181 40.15 31.80 8.91
CA LYS A 181 39.72 31.43 7.54
C LYS A 181 38.67 30.32 7.38
N ALA A 182 37.58 30.38 8.13
CA ALA A 182 36.27 30.09 7.54
C ALA A 182 35.51 31.42 7.45
N PRO A 183 34.97 31.85 6.30
CA PRO A 183 34.14 33.04 6.26
C PRO A 183 32.97 32.82 7.22
N ASP A 184 32.71 33.77 8.12
CA ASP A 184 31.68 33.69 9.17
C ASP A 184 30.31 33.20 8.68
N ASP A 185 30.04 33.36 7.39
CA ASP A 185 28.83 32.89 6.70
C ASP A 185 28.76 31.36 6.55
N THR A 186 29.89 30.66 6.40
CA THR A 186 29.92 29.19 6.32
C THR A 186 29.71 28.52 7.68
N VAL A 187 30.24 29.09 8.76
CA VAL A 187 29.99 28.58 10.12
C VAL A 187 28.55 28.86 10.55
N LYS A 188 27.98 30.01 10.19
CA LYS A 188 26.55 30.30 10.38
C LYS A 188 25.66 29.38 9.52
N GLY A 189 26.05 29.13 8.26
CA GLY A 189 25.36 28.20 7.36
C GLY A 189 25.34 26.77 7.90
N LEU A 190 26.50 26.23 8.31
CA LEU A 190 26.61 24.88 8.88
C LEU A 190 25.88 24.76 10.23
N LYS A 191 25.88 25.80 11.07
CA LYS A 191 25.08 25.82 12.31
C LYS A 191 23.58 25.80 12.00
N LYS A 192 23.14 26.50 10.95
CA LYS A 192 21.75 26.51 10.52
C LYS A 192 21.33 25.17 9.93
N GLU A 193 22.16 24.56 9.08
CA GLU A 193 21.92 23.21 8.54
C GLU A 193 21.90 22.15 9.64
N LEU A 194 22.73 22.29 10.68
CA LEU A 194 22.72 21.38 11.83
C LEU A 194 21.41 21.50 12.64
N GLU A 195 20.90 22.71 12.83
CA GLU A 195 19.60 22.88 13.50
C GLU A 195 18.42 22.46 12.63
N ASP A 196 18.45 22.76 11.33
CA ASP A 196 17.43 22.29 10.39
C ASP A 196 17.41 20.74 10.35
N ALA A 197 18.59 20.10 10.38
CA ALA A 197 18.70 18.64 10.45
C ALA A 197 18.20 18.05 11.78
N LYS A 198 18.38 18.76 12.91
CA LYS A 198 17.81 18.35 14.20
C LYS A 198 16.29 18.48 14.20
N VAL A 199 15.76 19.59 13.67
CA VAL A 199 14.31 19.82 13.53
C VAL A 199 13.68 18.76 12.62
N GLU A 200 14.30 18.44 11.48
CA GLU A 200 13.82 17.38 10.60
C GLU A 200 13.92 15.99 11.24
N LYS A 201 14.96 15.72 12.03
CA LYS A 201 15.07 14.48 12.80
C LYS A 201 13.97 14.36 13.86
N GLU A 202 13.61 15.46 14.53
CA GLU A 202 12.50 15.49 15.48
C GLU A 202 11.13 15.32 14.79
N LYS A 203 10.93 15.96 13.63
CA LYS A 203 9.72 15.73 12.83
C LYS A 203 9.61 14.29 12.34
N ALA A 204 10.70 13.72 11.86
CA ALA A 204 10.76 12.31 11.45
C ALA A 204 10.51 11.37 12.63
N ALA A 205 11.02 11.69 13.82
CA ALA A 205 10.74 10.93 15.04
C ALA A 205 9.27 11.00 15.45
N LYS A 206 8.64 12.19 15.37
CA LYS A 206 7.20 12.39 15.61
C LYS A 206 6.35 11.65 14.59
N SER A 207 6.67 11.74 13.30
CA SER A 207 5.99 11.02 12.23
C SER A 207 6.11 9.50 12.41
N LYS A 208 7.28 9.00 12.80
CA LYS A 208 7.47 7.57 13.09
C LYS A 208 6.67 7.11 14.32
N ALA A 209 6.53 7.97 15.33
CA ALA A 209 5.70 7.67 16.49
C ALA A 209 4.21 7.64 16.13
N GLN A 210 3.73 8.58 15.31
CA GLN A 210 2.37 8.59 14.78
C GLN A 210 2.09 7.35 13.93
N ALA A 211 2.97 7.01 12.98
CA ALA A 211 2.81 5.81 12.16
C ALA A 211 2.78 4.51 13.01
N ARG A 212 3.54 4.45 14.12
CA ARG A 212 3.46 3.32 15.06
C ARG A 212 2.13 3.27 15.79
N ALA A 213 1.62 4.41 16.25
CA ALA A 213 0.32 4.50 16.90
C ALA A 213 -0.82 4.10 15.95
N GLU A 214 -0.76 4.52 14.69
CA GLU A 214 -1.73 4.13 13.66
C GLU A 214 -1.70 2.63 13.36
N VAL A 215 -0.50 2.03 13.26
CA VAL A 215 -0.37 0.57 13.08
C VAL A 215 -0.93 -0.20 14.27
N GLU A 216 -0.74 0.31 15.49
CA GLU A 216 -1.25 -0.31 16.70
C GLU A 216 -2.78 -0.17 16.82
N ALA A 217 -3.33 1.00 16.43
CA ALA A 217 -4.76 1.22 16.30
C ALA A 217 -5.39 0.28 15.25
N MET A 218 -4.79 0.17 14.06
CA MET A 218 -5.24 -0.77 13.02
C MET A 218 -5.20 -2.21 13.50
N ARG A 219 -4.15 -2.64 14.22
CA ARG A 219 -4.09 -3.98 14.83
C ARG A 219 -5.20 -4.21 15.84
N SER A 220 -5.55 -3.21 16.64
CA SER A 220 -6.67 -3.32 17.59
C SER A 220 -8.01 -3.47 16.86
N GLN A 221 -8.22 -2.69 15.80
CA GLN A 221 -9.41 -2.79 14.95
C GLN A 221 -9.50 -4.17 14.29
N THR A 222 -8.40 -4.70 13.74
CA THR A 222 -8.37 -6.04 13.14
C THR A 222 -8.70 -7.13 14.15
N LYS A 223 -8.20 -7.02 15.39
CA LYS A 223 -8.54 -7.98 16.46
C LYS A 223 -10.00 -7.91 16.85
N ASN A 224 -10.56 -6.71 16.96
CA ASN A 224 -11.99 -6.53 17.27
C ASN A 224 -12.86 -7.10 16.14
N LEU A 225 -12.54 -6.81 14.88
CA LEU A 225 -13.22 -7.38 13.71
C LEU A 225 -13.14 -8.91 13.68
N ALA A 226 -11.98 -9.50 14.00
CA ALA A 226 -11.85 -10.96 14.09
C ALA A 226 -12.76 -11.52 15.19
N SER A 227 -12.85 -10.86 16.35
CA SER A 227 -13.74 -11.30 17.43
C SER A 227 -15.23 -11.17 17.09
N GLU A 228 -15.61 -10.13 16.34
CA GLU A 228 -16.98 -9.98 15.84
C GLU A 228 -17.32 -11.05 14.80
N TYR A 229 -16.36 -11.40 13.93
CA TYR A 229 -16.51 -12.47 12.96
C TYR A 229 -16.71 -13.83 13.64
N ASP A 230 -15.92 -14.15 14.66
CA ASP A 230 -16.07 -15.38 15.44
C ASP A 230 -17.41 -15.44 16.18
N ARG A 231 -17.87 -14.30 16.72
CA ARG A 231 -19.18 -14.18 17.35
C ARG A 231 -20.32 -14.42 16.34
N LEU A 232 -20.25 -13.81 15.17
CA LEU A 232 -21.24 -13.98 14.11
C LEU A 232 -21.26 -15.42 13.57
N LEU A 233 -20.11 -16.08 13.48
CA LEU A 233 -20.02 -17.51 13.15
C LEU A 233 -20.72 -18.39 14.19
N ALA A 234 -20.53 -18.10 15.47
CA ALA A 234 -21.21 -18.82 16.55
C ALA A 234 -22.72 -18.60 16.53
N GLU A 235 -23.16 -17.37 16.27
CA GLU A 235 -24.58 -17.00 16.16
C GLU A 235 -25.24 -17.64 14.93
N ASN A 236 -24.55 -17.65 13.78
CA ASN A 236 -25.01 -18.33 12.58
C ASN A 236 -25.11 -19.85 12.80
N SER A 237 -24.12 -20.46 13.45
CA SER A 237 -24.16 -21.88 13.81
C SER A 237 -25.32 -22.22 14.75
N ARG A 238 -25.68 -21.31 15.66
CA ARG A 238 -26.84 -21.44 16.55
C ARG A 238 -28.15 -21.34 15.77
N LEU A 239 -28.28 -20.33 14.90
CA LEU A 239 -29.47 -20.13 14.08
C LEU A 239 -29.70 -21.31 13.12
N ILE A 240 -28.64 -21.90 12.56
CA ILE A 240 -28.73 -23.11 11.74
C ILE A 240 -29.33 -24.28 12.55
N LYS A 241 -28.93 -24.44 13.82
CA LYS A 241 -29.50 -25.47 14.72
C LYS A 241 -30.96 -25.19 15.04
N GLU A 242 -31.31 -23.95 15.40
CA GLU A 242 -32.71 -23.55 15.67
C GLU A 242 -33.60 -23.75 14.44
N ILE A 243 -33.12 -23.43 13.23
CA ILE A 243 -33.84 -23.69 11.98
C ILE A 243 -34.02 -25.19 11.72
N ALA A 244 -32.99 -26.00 11.99
CA ALA A 244 -33.06 -27.46 11.82
C ALA A 244 -34.09 -28.10 12.78
N GLU A 245 -34.13 -27.63 14.04
CA GLU A 245 -35.12 -28.04 15.04
C GLU A 245 -36.55 -27.66 14.63
N ILE A 246 -36.76 -26.43 14.13
CA ILE A 246 -38.08 -25.96 13.67
C ILE A 246 -38.53 -26.70 12.40
N ARG A 247 -37.61 -27.04 11.50
CA ARG A 247 -37.91 -27.75 10.24
C ARG A 247 -38.05 -29.27 10.40
N GLY A 248 -37.82 -29.82 11.60
CA GLY A 248 -37.93 -31.27 11.84
C GLY A 248 -36.91 -32.13 11.08
N THR A 249 -35.86 -31.51 10.52
CA THR A 249 -34.78 -32.20 9.81
C THR A 249 -33.57 -32.34 10.72
N PRO A 250 -33.13 -33.56 11.07
CA PRO A 250 -31.97 -33.73 11.95
C PRO A 250 -30.70 -33.15 11.29
N PRO A 251 -29.80 -32.52 12.06
CA PRO A 251 -28.59 -31.94 11.51
C PRO A 251 -27.74 -33.05 10.87
N ALA A 252 -27.32 -32.81 9.63
CA ALA A 252 -26.45 -33.71 8.87
C ALA A 252 -25.13 -33.86 9.61
N ASP A 253 -25.04 -34.92 10.39
CA ASP A 253 -23.81 -35.33 11.06
C ASP A 253 -22.76 -35.64 10.00
N LYS A 254 -21.54 -35.16 10.26
CA LYS A 254 -20.39 -35.32 9.37
C LYS A 254 -20.17 -36.81 9.05
N LYS A 255 -20.60 -37.23 7.86
CA LYS A 255 -20.11 -38.45 7.22
C LYS A 255 -19.18 -38.07 6.08
N GLY A 256 -17.90 -38.42 6.25
CA GLY A 256 -17.03 -38.77 5.14
C GLY A 256 -15.86 -37.83 4.88
N GLN A 257 -14.69 -38.27 5.37
CA GLN A 257 -13.31 -37.99 4.92
C GLN A 257 -12.71 -36.62 5.22
#